data_AF-A0A6P8NQN0-F1
#
_entry.id   AF-A0A6P8NQN0-F1
#
_cell.length_a   1.000
_cell.length_b   1.000
_cell.length_c   1.000
_cell.angle_alpha   90.00
_cell.angle_beta   90.00
_cell.angle_gamma   90.00
#
_symmetry.space_group_name_H-M   'P 1'
#
loop_
_entity.id
_entity.type
_entity.pdbx_description
1 polymer ?
#
loop_
_entity_poly.entity_id
_entity_poly.type
_entity_poly.pdbx_seq_one_letter_code
_entity_poly.pdbx_strand_id
1 'polypeptide(L)'
;MDVFYGQYNTYRILLSVLGLWPYHKSIHSTIHRILISVIMFAYIVFEVLSLFKSGITFRGCIVTLSSTCPVVIYFMRYVTFVAVFPVTKYIFDTLRTTDTTLKDQLEDQILMKYVDYSSYILSISLCLCCWWMLSLASYAFTPITLDLLLPLNESRRRYFSYVTMFSHERIEYVDIVCVNILIVHAIGMLSLAGTELMLVVFAHWMCGMFEITRYE
;
A
#
# COMPACT_ATOMS: atom_id res chain seq x y z
N MET A 1 17.36 -18.21 -18.21
CA MET A 1 17.38 -17.48 -16.93
C MET A 1 16.11 -16.66 -16.94
N ASP A 2 15.19 -16.85 -15.98
CA ASP A 2 13.90 -16.15 -15.99
C ASP A 2 14.16 -14.63 -15.84
N VAL A 3 14.34 -13.92 -16.96
CA VAL A 3 14.59 -12.47 -17.03
C VAL A 3 13.48 -11.72 -16.28
N PHE A 4 12.27 -12.24 -16.41
CA PHE A 4 11.08 -11.86 -15.65
C PHE A 4 11.26 -11.86 -14.12
N TYR A 5 11.90 -12.89 -13.54
CA TYR A 5 12.15 -12.93 -12.10
C TYR A 5 13.20 -11.93 -11.64
N GLY A 6 14.11 -11.52 -12.53
CA GLY A 6 15.09 -10.47 -12.27
C GLY A 6 14.43 -9.09 -12.18
N GLN A 7 13.76 -8.66 -13.25
CA GLN A 7 13.15 -7.32 -13.34
C GLN A 7 12.00 -7.12 -12.35
N TYR A 8 11.12 -8.12 -12.15
CA TYR A 8 10.01 -8.00 -11.20
C TYR A 8 10.33 -8.50 -9.78
N ASN A 9 11.60 -8.70 -9.44
CA ASN A 9 11.98 -9.13 -8.09
C ASN A 9 11.50 -8.14 -7.02
N THR A 10 11.67 -6.84 -7.28
CA THR A 10 11.21 -5.77 -6.37
C THR A 10 9.70 -5.84 -6.15
N TYR A 11 8.94 -6.07 -7.22
CA TYR A 11 7.49 -6.23 -7.14
C TYR A 11 7.08 -7.46 -6.34
N ARG A 12 7.76 -8.58 -6.58
CA ARG A 12 7.56 -9.83 -5.84
C ARG A 12 7.81 -9.64 -4.35
N ILE A 13 8.89 -8.95 -3.97
CA ILE A 13 9.22 -8.65 -2.57
C ILE A 13 8.10 -7.80 -1.95
N LEU A 14 7.67 -6.73 -2.63
CA LEU A 14 6.58 -5.86 -2.17
C LEU A 14 5.29 -6.67 -1.88
N LEU A 15 4.81 -7.44 -2.86
CA LEU A 15 3.62 -8.26 -2.69
C LEU A 15 3.79 -9.34 -1.61
N SER A 16 4.99 -9.90 -1.47
CA SER A 16 5.28 -10.93 -0.46
C SER A 16 5.21 -10.36 0.96
N VAL A 17 5.78 -9.17 1.19
CA VAL A 17 5.71 -8.46 2.50
C VAL A 17 4.26 -8.19 2.90
N LEU A 18 3.41 -7.86 1.93
CA LEU A 18 1.99 -7.58 2.15
C LEU A 18 1.12 -8.85 2.26
N GLY A 19 1.69 -10.05 2.07
CA GLY A 19 0.96 -11.31 2.01
C GLY A 19 0.11 -11.47 0.74
N LEU A 20 0.29 -10.59 -0.25
CA LEU A 20 -0.46 -10.52 -1.49
C LEU A 20 0.16 -11.33 -2.64
N TRP A 21 1.30 -11.97 -2.42
CA TRP A 21 1.93 -12.80 -3.44
C TRP A 21 1.11 -14.07 -3.75
N PRO A 22 0.63 -14.26 -5.00
CA PRO A 22 -0.37 -15.28 -5.33
C PRO A 22 0.16 -16.72 -5.23
N TYR A 23 1.47 -16.91 -5.39
CA TYR A 23 2.08 -18.26 -5.33
C TYR A 23 2.34 -18.74 -3.90
N HIS A 24 2.22 -17.87 -2.90
CA HIS A 24 2.51 -18.24 -1.51
C HIS A 24 1.26 -18.86 -0.84
N LYS A 25 1.03 -20.16 -1.06
CA LYS A 25 -0.09 -20.93 -0.46
C LYS A 25 0.21 -21.46 0.95
N SER A 26 1.06 -20.79 1.73
CA SER A 26 1.34 -21.23 3.10
C SER A 26 0.21 -20.84 4.07
N ILE A 27 0.06 -21.61 5.15
CA ILE A 27 -0.85 -21.26 6.26
C ILE A 27 -0.46 -19.88 6.83
N HIS A 28 0.85 -19.63 6.96
CA HIS A 28 1.38 -18.35 7.43
C HIS A 28 0.95 -17.16 6.56
N SER A 29 0.95 -17.29 5.24
CA SER A 29 0.49 -16.21 4.35
C SER A 29 -0.99 -15.89 4.53
N THR A 30 -1.79 -16.92 4.78
CA THR A 30 -3.24 -16.78 5.01
C THR A 30 -3.51 -16.10 6.33
N ILE A 31 -2.83 -16.50 7.40
CA ILE A 31 -2.90 -15.85 8.71
C ILE A 31 -2.48 -14.38 8.58
N HIS A 32 -1.39 -14.09 7.88
CA HIS A 32 -0.90 -12.73 7.66
C HIS A 32 -1.93 -11.84 6.95
N ARG A 33 -2.56 -12.34 5.88
CA ARG A 33 -3.63 -11.61 5.17
C ARG A 33 -4.85 -11.34 6.05
N ILE A 34 -5.27 -12.33 6.83
CA ILE A 34 -6.39 -12.18 7.77
C ILE A 34 -6.04 -11.12 8.83
N LEU A 35 -4.83 -11.18 9.38
CA LEU A 35 -4.35 -10.22 10.37
C LEU A 35 -4.37 -8.79 9.82
N ILE A 36 -3.81 -8.55 8.63
CA ILE A 36 -3.84 -7.23 7.98
C ILE A 36 -5.28 -6.74 7.77
N SER A 37 -6.16 -7.62 7.29
CA SER A 37 -7.57 -7.29 7.06
C SER A 37 -8.31 -6.94 8.35
N VAL A 38 -8.07 -7.69 9.43
CA VAL A 38 -8.65 -7.44 10.75
C VAL A 38 -8.15 -6.13 11.33
N ILE A 39 -6.86 -5.81 11.20
CA ILE A 39 -6.28 -4.54 11.67
C ILE A 39 -6.94 -3.35 10.97
N MET A 40 -7.07 -3.38 9.64
CA MET A 40 -7.71 -2.29 8.90
C MET A 40 -9.21 -2.18 9.22
N PHE A 41 -9.91 -3.31 9.32
CA PHE A 41 -11.32 -3.30 9.66
C PHE A 41 -11.56 -2.77 11.08
N ALA A 42 -10.75 -3.20 12.05
CA ALA A 42 -10.83 -2.70 13.42
C ALA A 42 -10.61 -1.18 13.45
N TYR A 43 -9.61 -0.67 12.72
CA TYR A 43 -9.38 0.77 12.59
C TYR A 43 -10.62 1.52 12.07
N ILE A 44 -11.22 1.05 10.98
CA ILE A 44 -12.44 1.64 10.40
C ILE A 44 -13.57 1.65 11.43
N VAL A 45 -13.79 0.54 12.15
CA VAL A 45 -14.82 0.44 13.18
C VAL A 45 -14.55 1.43 14.32
N PHE A 46 -13.31 1.54 14.80
CA PHE A 46 -12.95 2.49 15.86
C PHE A 46 -13.20 3.94 15.44
N GLU A 47 -12.83 4.34 14.22
CA GLU A 47 -13.06 5.68 13.71
C GLU A 47 -14.56 5.98 13.53
N VAL A 48 -15.33 5.02 13.00
CA VAL A 48 -16.78 5.16 12.84
C VAL A 48 -17.47 5.30 14.20
N LEU A 49 -17.07 4.51 15.20
CA LEU A 49 -17.57 4.65 16.57
C LEU A 49 -17.20 6.00 17.18
N SER A 50 -16.02 6.52 16.86
CA SER A 50 -15.59 7.86 17.28
C SER A 50 -16.57 8.93 16.83
N LEU A 51 -17.10 8.84 15.59
CA LEU A 51 -18.07 9.80 15.01
C LEU A 51 -19.42 9.87 15.75
N PHE A 52 -19.84 8.81 16.44
CA PHE A 52 -21.13 8.78 17.14
C PHE A 52 -21.08 9.36 18.57
N LYS A 53 -19.90 9.76 19.05
CA LYS A 53 -19.74 10.26 20.42
C LYS A 53 -20.35 11.65 20.60
N SER A 54 -21.08 11.85 21.70
CA SER A 54 -21.62 13.16 22.09
C SER A 54 -20.48 14.15 22.37
N GLY A 55 -20.49 15.31 21.71
CA GLY A 55 -19.50 16.39 21.92
C GLY A 55 -18.47 16.58 20.81
N ILE A 56 -18.63 15.91 19.65
CA ILE A 56 -17.76 16.15 18.48
C ILE A 56 -18.02 17.51 17.87
N THR A 57 -16.94 18.26 17.64
CA THR A 57 -16.99 19.50 16.87
C THR A 57 -17.06 19.19 15.37
N PHE A 58 -17.67 20.08 14.58
CA PHE A 58 -17.72 19.94 13.11
C PHE A 58 -16.33 19.71 12.48
N ARG A 59 -15.31 20.40 13.00
CA ARG A 59 -13.91 20.20 12.58
C ARG A 59 -13.40 18.80 12.90
N GLY A 60 -13.72 18.25 14.08
CA GLY A 60 -13.37 16.88 14.44
C GLY A 60 -13.98 15.86 13.48
N CYS A 61 -15.26 16.04 13.13
CA CYS A 61 -15.95 15.20 12.15
C CYS A 61 -15.26 15.21 10.78
N ILE A 62 -14.89 16.39 10.25
CA ILE A 62 -14.17 16.50 8.98
C ILE A 62 -12.83 15.78 9.04
N VAL A 63 -12.06 15.96 10.12
CA VAL A 63 -10.74 15.34 10.26
C VAL A 63 -10.86 13.82 10.33
N THR A 64 -11.80 13.30 11.12
CA THR A 64 -12.07 11.86 11.23
C THR A 64 -12.55 11.24 9.92
N LEU A 65 -13.46 11.90 9.20
CA LEU A 65 -13.89 11.41 7.89
C LEU A 65 -12.74 11.43 6.87
N SER A 66 -11.95 12.51 6.86
CA SER A 66 -10.79 12.66 5.97
C SER A 66 -9.74 11.57 6.22
N SER A 67 -9.48 11.20 7.47
CA SER A 67 -8.55 10.11 7.81
C SER A 67 -9.13 8.72 7.53
N THR A 68 -10.45 8.53 7.66
CA THR A 68 -11.10 7.23 7.48
C THR A 68 -11.29 6.86 6.01
N CYS A 69 -11.61 7.83 5.15
CA CYS A 69 -11.86 7.61 3.72
C CYS A 69 -10.72 6.86 2.99
N PRO A 70 -9.44 7.25 3.13
CA PRO A 70 -8.33 6.52 2.53
C PRO A 70 -8.24 5.08 3.02
N VAL A 71 -8.45 4.84 4.32
CA VAL A 71 -8.33 3.49 4.90
C VAL A 71 -9.44 2.56 4.39
N VAL A 72 -10.66 3.07 4.20
CA VAL A 72 -11.74 2.32 3.56
C VAL A 72 -11.35 1.93 2.13
N ILE A 73 -10.76 2.85 1.36
CA ILE A 73 -10.29 2.56 -0.01
C ILE A 73 -9.21 1.47 0.02
N TYR A 74 -8.23 1.57 0.91
CA TYR A 74 -7.18 0.55 1.06
C TYR A 74 -7.77 -0.83 1.37
N PHE A 75 -8.71 -0.89 2.32
CA PHE A 75 -9.36 -2.13 2.72
C PHE A 75 -10.15 -2.76 1.56
N MET A 76 -10.99 -1.97 0.88
CA MET A 76 -11.77 -2.43 -0.27
C MET A 76 -10.86 -2.97 -1.38
N ARG A 77 -9.77 -2.26 -1.68
CA ARG A 77 -8.78 -2.68 -2.68
C ARG A 77 -8.06 -3.96 -2.26
N TYR A 78 -7.64 -4.06 -1.00
CA TYR A 78 -6.98 -5.24 -0.45
C TYR A 78 -7.86 -6.49 -0.60
N VAL A 79 -9.12 -6.42 -0.15
CA VAL A 79 -10.07 -7.54 -0.23
C VAL A 79 -10.36 -7.92 -1.68
N THR A 80 -10.58 -6.91 -2.55
CA THR A 80 -10.81 -7.15 -3.98
C THR A 80 -9.62 -7.86 -4.62
N PHE A 81 -8.39 -7.43 -4.30
CA PHE A 81 -7.19 -8.04 -4.83
C PHE A 81 -7.02 -9.50 -4.40
N VAL A 82 -7.32 -9.80 -3.13
CA VAL A 82 -7.35 -11.18 -2.62
C VAL A 82 -8.38 -12.04 -3.37
N ALA A 83 -9.55 -11.48 -3.71
CA ALA A 83 -10.56 -12.20 -4.49
C ALA A 83 -10.12 -12.50 -5.93
N VAL A 84 -9.32 -11.62 -6.56
CA VAL A 84 -8.81 -11.81 -7.94
C VAL A 84 -7.49 -12.58 -8.02
N PHE A 85 -6.98 -13.14 -6.93
CA PHE A 85 -5.75 -13.94 -6.92
C PHE A 85 -5.65 -15.02 -8.02
N PRO A 86 -6.71 -15.78 -8.36
CA PRO A 86 -6.64 -16.76 -9.45
C PRO A 86 -6.31 -16.11 -10.79
N VAL A 87 -6.87 -14.92 -11.05
CA VAL A 87 -6.62 -14.14 -12.27
C VAL A 87 -5.20 -13.59 -12.26
N THR A 88 -4.75 -13.04 -11.14
CA THR A 88 -3.36 -12.57 -10.98
C THR A 88 -2.35 -13.67 -11.24
N LYS A 89 -2.61 -14.87 -10.69
CA LYS A 89 -1.76 -16.03 -10.94
C LYS A 89 -1.74 -16.43 -12.42
N TYR A 90 -2.90 -16.46 -13.06
CA TYR A 90 -3.02 -16.77 -14.48
C TYR A 90 -2.23 -15.79 -15.35
N ILE A 91 -2.30 -14.48 -15.05
CA ILE A 91 -1.54 -13.44 -15.77
C ILE A 91 -0.04 -13.68 -15.64
N PHE A 92 0.47 -13.94 -14.42
CA PHE A 92 1.88 -14.24 -14.22
C PHE A 92 2.35 -15.53 -14.88
N ASP A 93 1.51 -16.58 -14.87
CA ASP A 93 1.82 -17.83 -15.56
C ASP A 93 1.88 -17.61 -17.08
N THR A 94 0.96 -16.81 -17.64
CA THR A 94 0.93 -16.47 -19.07
C THR A 94 2.18 -15.69 -19.47
N LEU A 95 2.50 -14.63 -18.71
CA LEU A 95 3.74 -13.86 -18.86
C LEU A 95 4.98 -14.74 -18.94
N ARG A 96 5.09 -15.71 -18.03
CA ARG A 96 6.21 -16.65 -17.99
C ARG A 96 6.25 -17.56 -19.21
N THR A 97 5.11 -18.11 -19.61
CA THR A 97 5.06 -19.00 -20.78
C THR A 97 5.44 -18.25 -22.05
N THR A 98 4.97 -17.00 -22.20
CA THR A 98 5.28 -16.15 -23.35
C THR A 98 6.79 -15.91 -23.50
N ASP A 99 7.46 -15.54 -22.41
CA ASP A 99 8.93 -15.36 -22.36
C ASP A 99 9.69 -16.61 -22.85
N THR A 100 9.20 -17.81 -22.52
CA THR A 100 9.82 -19.06 -22.98
C THR A 100 9.47 -19.47 -24.42
N THR A 101 8.40 -18.92 -24.98
CA THR A 101 7.92 -19.28 -26.34
C THR A 101 8.47 -18.37 -27.44
N LEU A 102 8.79 -17.12 -27.12
CA LEU A 102 9.43 -16.21 -28.07
C LEU A 102 10.81 -16.77 -28.46
N LYS A 103 11.02 -16.97 -29.77
CA LYS A 103 12.30 -17.44 -30.31
C LYS A 103 13.03 -16.37 -31.11
N ASP A 104 12.30 -15.38 -31.62
CA ASP A 104 12.88 -14.31 -32.40
C ASP A 104 13.52 -13.25 -31.50
N GLN A 105 14.71 -12.78 -31.88
CA GLN A 105 15.46 -11.83 -31.09
C GLN A 105 14.82 -10.43 -31.09
N LEU A 106 14.07 -10.07 -32.12
CA LEU A 106 13.47 -8.76 -32.26
C LEU A 106 12.16 -8.66 -31.46
N GLU A 107 11.35 -9.73 -31.46
CA GLU A 107 10.19 -9.86 -30.58
C GLU A 107 10.58 -9.76 -29.09
N ASP A 108 11.66 -10.45 -28.70
CA ASP A 108 12.18 -10.43 -27.33
C ASP A 108 12.65 -9.02 -26.93
N GLN A 109 13.35 -8.31 -27.83
CA GLN A 109 13.74 -6.91 -27.61
C GLN A 109 12.54 -5.97 -27.43
N ILE A 110 11.47 -6.16 -28.22
CA ILE A 110 10.24 -5.38 -28.08
C ILE A 110 9.62 -5.64 -26.70
N LEU A 111 9.48 -6.90 -26.29
CA LEU A 111 8.88 -7.26 -25.01
C LEU A 111 9.69 -6.73 -23.83
N MET A 112 11.02 -6.91 -23.85
CA MET A 112 11.93 -6.43 -22.80
C MET A 112 11.84 -4.92 -22.62
N LYS A 113 11.71 -4.15 -23.71
CA LYS A 113 11.51 -2.70 -23.65
C LYS A 113 10.29 -2.32 -22.80
N TYR A 114 9.15 -3.01 -22.97
CA TYR A 114 7.95 -2.75 -22.17
C TYR A 114 8.07 -3.23 -20.72
N VAL A 115 8.76 -4.34 -20.48
CA VAL A 115 9.09 -4.83 -19.13
C VAL A 115 9.96 -3.81 -18.39
N ASP A 116 10.96 -3.23 -19.04
CA ASP A 116 11.81 -2.19 -18.45
C ASP A 116 11.02 -0.92 -18.12
N TYR A 117 10.14 -0.46 -19.02
CA TYR A 117 9.27 0.69 -18.73
C TYR A 117 8.38 0.43 -17.51
N SER A 118 7.75 -0.74 -17.42
CA SER A 118 6.89 -1.06 -16.29
C SER A 118 7.67 -1.18 -14.97
N SER A 119 8.90 -1.71 -15.02
CA SER A 119 9.80 -1.81 -13.86
C SER A 119 10.29 -0.44 -13.38
N TYR A 120 10.51 0.48 -14.32
CA TYR A 120 10.84 1.87 -14.02
C TYR A 120 9.67 2.62 -13.37
N ILE A 121 8.46 2.48 -13.91
CA ILE A 121 7.23 3.04 -13.32
C ILE A 121 7.00 2.48 -11.91
N LEU A 122 7.25 1.19 -11.72
CA LEU A 122 7.17 0.55 -10.41
C LEU A 122 8.14 1.18 -9.41
N SER A 123 9.39 1.37 -9.81
CA SER A 123 10.41 1.97 -8.96
C SER A 123 10.06 3.42 -8.58
N ILE A 124 9.59 4.23 -9.54
CA ILE A 124 9.10 5.59 -9.27
C ILE A 124 7.93 5.58 -8.30
N SER A 125 6.94 4.72 -8.53
CA SER A 125 5.73 4.64 -7.70
C SER A 125 6.07 4.28 -6.26
N LEU A 126 7.02 3.37 -6.06
CA LEU A 126 7.51 3.01 -4.72
C LEU A 126 8.26 4.16 -4.05
N CYS A 127 9.12 4.87 -4.79
CA CYS A 127 9.80 6.07 -4.27
C CYS A 127 8.80 7.14 -3.83
N LEU A 128 7.74 7.39 -4.60
CA LEU A 128 6.68 8.32 -4.25
C LEU A 128 5.90 7.88 -3.00
N CYS A 129 5.61 6.59 -2.88
CA CYS A 129 4.98 6.03 -1.68
C CYS A 129 5.86 6.22 -0.44
N CYS A 130 7.17 5.92 -0.55
CA CYS A 130 8.13 6.12 0.54
C CYS A 130 8.24 7.59 0.93
N TRP A 131 8.34 8.51 -0.03
CA TRP A 131 8.35 9.94 0.25
C TRP A 131 7.07 10.35 1.00
N TRP A 132 5.89 9.99 0.48
CA TRP A 132 4.63 10.32 1.13
C TRP A 132 4.60 9.84 2.59
N MET A 133 5.00 8.59 2.85
CA MET A 133 5.07 8.04 4.20
C MET A 133 6.06 8.79 5.11
N LEU A 134 7.23 9.17 4.60
CA LEU A 134 8.21 9.96 5.33
C LEU A 134 7.68 11.36 5.67
N SER A 135 6.96 12.00 4.73
CA SER A 135 6.35 13.31 4.95
C SER A 135 5.22 13.27 5.99
N LEU A 136 4.41 12.21 5.98
CA LEU A 136 3.36 12.01 6.98
C LEU A 136 3.96 11.75 8.36
N ALA A 137 5.00 10.92 8.44
CA ALA A 137 5.70 10.64 9.68
C ALA A 137 6.37 11.91 10.23
N SER A 138 7.10 12.67 9.41
CA SER A 138 7.77 13.90 9.87
C SER A 138 6.76 14.91 10.40
N TYR A 139 5.61 15.05 9.73
CA TYR A 139 4.50 15.87 10.20
C TYR A 139 3.95 15.39 11.55
N ALA A 140 3.75 14.09 11.71
CA ALA A 140 3.26 13.47 12.94
C ALA A 140 4.22 13.65 14.14
N PHE A 141 5.53 13.56 13.90
CA PHE A 141 6.56 13.64 14.94
C PHE A 141 7.02 15.07 15.25
N THR A 142 6.70 16.06 14.42
CA THR A 142 7.06 17.48 14.64
C THR A 142 6.68 18.01 16.03
N PRO A 143 5.47 17.80 16.59
CA PRO A 143 5.16 18.30 17.94
C PRO A 143 6.04 17.65 19.03
N ILE A 144 6.36 16.36 18.87
CA ILE A 144 7.19 15.59 19.83
C ILE A 144 8.63 16.11 19.81
N THR A 145 9.20 16.32 18.62
CA THR A 145 10.56 16.84 18.49
C THR A 145 10.67 18.28 18.99
N LEU A 146 9.65 19.11 18.77
CA LEU A 146 9.67 20.50 19.27
C LEU A 146 9.47 20.59 20.78
N ASP A 147 8.73 19.69 21.41
CA ASP A 147 8.62 19.63 22.87
C ASP A 147 9.94 19.17 23.53
N LEU A 148 10.73 18.33 22.85
CA LEU A 148 12.05 17.90 23.32
C LEU A 148 13.10 19.02 23.19
N LEU A 149 13.12 19.73 22.06
CA LEU A 149 14.12 20.77 21.78
C LEU A 149 13.81 22.11 22.45
N LEU A 150 12.52 22.45 22.53
CA LEU A 150 12.04 23.72 23.08
C LEU A 150 10.80 23.46 23.95
N PRO A 151 11.01 22.97 25.19
CA PRO A 151 9.91 22.64 26.08
C PRO A 151 9.13 23.91 26.45
N LEU A 152 7.82 23.89 26.21
CA LEU A 152 6.91 24.92 26.69
C LEU A 152 6.31 24.51 28.04
N ASN A 153 5.81 25.50 28.78
CA ASN A 153 5.14 25.28 30.07
C ASN A 153 3.86 24.42 29.95
N GLU A 154 3.27 24.40 28.75
CA GLU A 154 2.22 23.45 28.35
C GLU A 154 2.70 22.64 27.14
N SER A 155 2.46 21.33 27.14
CA SER A 155 2.82 20.43 26.02
C SER A 155 2.06 20.82 24.74
N ARG A 156 2.73 20.75 23.58
CA ARG A 156 2.09 21.09 22.30
C ARG A 156 0.97 20.11 21.98
N ARG A 157 -0.14 20.64 21.45
CA ARG A 157 -1.29 19.84 21.04
C ARG A 157 -0.92 18.96 19.84
N ARG A 158 -0.95 17.64 20.01
CA ARG A 158 -0.62 16.67 18.96
C ARG A 158 -1.73 16.60 17.92
N TYR A 159 -1.37 16.52 16.64
CA TYR A 159 -2.33 16.57 15.53
C TYR A 159 -3.30 15.37 15.54
N PHE A 160 -2.81 14.18 15.88
CA PHE A 160 -3.64 12.97 16.01
C PHE A 160 -4.46 12.92 17.31
N SER A 161 -4.32 13.90 18.21
CA SER A 161 -5.17 14.02 19.39
C SER A 161 -6.64 14.31 19.01
N TYR A 162 -6.89 14.84 17.80
CA TYR A 162 -8.25 15.00 17.26
C TYR A 162 -8.87 13.70 16.76
N VAL A 163 -8.06 12.72 16.39
CA VAL A 163 -8.50 11.50 15.70
C VAL A 163 -8.97 10.46 16.71
N THR A 164 -8.44 10.44 17.94
CA THR A 164 -8.67 9.32 18.86
C THR A 164 -9.27 9.68 20.21
N MET A 165 -10.35 8.95 20.49
CA MET A 165 -11.30 9.05 21.59
C MET A 165 -10.70 8.84 23.00
N PHE A 166 -9.52 8.24 23.11
CA PHE A 166 -8.91 7.82 24.38
C PHE A 166 -7.80 8.76 24.90
N SER A 167 -7.51 9.83 24.16
CA SER A 167 -6.26 10.57 24.35
C SER A 167 -6.35 11.72 25.36
N HIS A 168 -7.55 12.02 25.90
CA HIS A 168 -7.75 13.19 26.75
C HIS A 168 -7.13 13.09 28.16
N GLU A 169 -6.88 11.89 28.67
CA GLU A 169 -6.43 11.72 30.07
C GLU A 169 -4.95 11.31 30.22
N ARG A 170 -4.25 10.88 29.16
CA ARG A 170 -2.80 10.59 29.21
C ARG A 170 -2.10 10.77 27.88
N ILE A 171 -1.10 11.64 27.88
CA ILE A 171 -0.22 11.97 26.76
C ILE A 171 0.48 10.72 26.20
N GLU A 172 0.88 9.76 27.04
CA GLU A 172 1.55 8.52 26.60
C GLU A 172 0.71 7.67 25.63
N TYR A 173 -0.61 7.58 25.85
CA TYR A 173 -1.50 6.82 24.95
C TYR A 173 -1.67 7.51 23.59
N VAL A 174 -1.56 8.85 23.54
CA VAL A 174 -1.66 9.61 22.28
C VAL A 174 -0.52 9.23 21.32
N ASP A 175 0.69 9.01 21.83
CA ASP A 175 1.86 8.65 21.00
C ASP A 175 1.74 7.25 20.43
N ILE A 176 1.36 6.28 21.27
CA ILE A 176 1.15 4.90 20.84
C ILE A 176 0.10 4.85 19.74
N VAL A 177 -1.00 5.58 19.91
CA VAL A 177 -2.08 5.65 18.94
C VAL A 177 -1.63 6.31 17.63
N CYS A 178 -0.86 7.40 17.70
CA CYS A 178 -0.26 8.05 16.53
C CYS A 178 0.60 7.07 15.71
N VAL A 179 1.46 6.30 16.39
CA VAL A 179 2.29 5.28 15.73
C VAL A 179 1.43 4.19 15.08
N ASN A 180 0.38 3.72 15.75
CA ASN A 180 -0.54 2.74 15.16
C ASN A 180 -1.24 3.30 13.89
N ILE A 181 -1.67 4.56 13.90
CA ILE A 181 -2.28 5.21 12.73
C ILE A 181 -1.28 5.27 11.57
N LEU A 182 -0.02 5.64 11.83
CA LEU A 182 1.03 5.67 10.82
C LEU A 182 1.30 4.28 10.22
N ILE A 183 1.31 3.24 11.04
CA ILE A 183 1.50 1.85 10.60
C ILE A 183 0.33 1.41 9.70
N VAL A 184 -0.91 1.69 10.10
CA VAL A 184 -2.10 1.35 9.29
C VAL A 184 -2.03 2.04 7.93
N HIS A 185 -1.68 3.33 7.90
CA HIS A 185 -1.52 4.07 6.64
C HIS A 185 -0.34 3.55 5.80
N ALA A 186 0.76 3.13 6.42
CA ALA A 186 1.90 2.54 5.72
C ALA A 186 1.51 1.25 5.00
N ILE A 187 0.87 0.34 5.72
CA ILE A 187 0.41 -0.94 5.17
C ILE A 187 -0.64 -0.69 4.08
N GLY A 188 -1.58 0.23 4.34
CA GLY A 188 -2.62 0.64 3.40
C GLY A 188 -2.07 1.18 2.08
N MET A 189 -1.17 2.16 2.15
CA MET A 189 -0.54 2.76 0.97
C MET A 189 0.30 1.76 0.18
N LEU A 190 1.11 0.95 0.85
CA LEU A 190 1.89 -0.10 0.19
C LEU A 190 0.99 -1.12 -0.48
N SER A 191 -0.13 -1.48 0.16
CA SER A 191 -1.11 -2.39 -0.43
C SER A 191 -1.74 -1.81 -1.69
N LEU A 192 -2.21 -0.57 -1.63
CA LEU A 192 -2.77 0.13 -2.79
C LEU A 192 -1.76 0.18 -3.94
N ALA A 193 -0.54 0.64 -3.66
CA ALA A 193 0.54 0.69 -4.65
C ALA A 193 0.80 -0.69 -5.26
N GLY A 194 0.89 -1.75 -4.45
CA GLY A 194 1.07 -3.11 -4.93
C GLY A 194 -0.04 -3.56 -5.87
N THR A 195 -1.30 -3.25 -5.56
CA THR A 195 -2.45 -3.62 -6.40
C THR A 195 -2.50 -2.85 -7.72
N GLU A 196 -2.29 -1.53 -7.69
CA GLU A 196 -2.33 -0.67 -8.88
C GLU A 196 -1.15 -0.97 -9.82
N LEU A 197 0.03 -1.25 -9.26
CA LEU A 197 1.20 -1.66 -10.04
C LEU A 197 0.97 -2.96 -10.81
N MET A 198 0.12 -3.86 -10.31
CA MET A 198 -0.25 -5.07 -11.05
C MET A 198 -0.90 -4.74 -12.39
N LEU A 199 -1.83 -3.78 -12.38
CA LEU A 199 -2.57 -3.34 -13.56
C LEU A 199 -1.62 -2.67 -14.56
N VAL A 200 -0.66 -1.87 -14.06
CA VAL A 200 0.37 -1.25 -14.90
C VAL A 200 1.23 -2.30 -15.59
N VAL A 201 1.71 -3.31 -14.85
CA VAL A 201 2.51 -4.41 -15.42
C VAL A 201 1.71 -5.15 -16.49
N PHE A 202 0.45 -5.49 -16.21
CA PHE A 202 -0.42 -6.16 -17.17
C PHE A 202 -0.67 -5.31 -18.42
N ALA A 203 -0.94 -4.02 -18.25
CA ALA A 203 -1.18 -3.10 -19.38
C ALA A 203 0.06 -2.98 -20.28
N HIS A 204 1.25 -2.80 -19.71
CA HIS A 204 2.49 -2.72 -20.50
C HIS A 204 2.80 -4.03 -21.20
N TRP A 205 2.53 -5.17 -20.55
CA TRP A 205 2.67 -6.47 -21.19
C TRP A 205 1.74 -6.63 -22.39
N MET A 206 0.46 -6.28 -22.24
CA MET A 206 -0.51 -6.32 -23.35
C MET A 206 -0.07 -5.42 -24.51
N CYS A 207 0.43 -4.21 -24.22
CA CYS A 207 0.99 -3.32 -25.24
C CYS A 207 2.20 -3.94 -25.97
N GLY A 208 3.09 -4.62 -25.24
CA GLY A 208 4.21 -5.36 -25.83
C GLY A 208 3.75 -6.47 -26.77
N MET A 209 2.76 -7.26 -26.35
CA MET A 209 2.18 -8.32 -27.18
C MET A 209 1.51 -7.77 -28.45
N PHE A 210 0.77 -6.67 -28.35
CA PHE A 210 0.16 -6.06 -29.54
C PHE A 210 1.20 -5.54 -30.54
N GLU A 211 2.31 -4.97 -30.05
CA GLU A 211 3.38 -4.49 -30.91
C GLU A 211 4.08 -5.65 -31.64
N ILE A 212 4.28 -6.79 -30.96
CA ILE A 212 4.81 -8.03 -31.58
C ILE A 212 3.89 -8.50 -32.71
N THR A 213 2.57 -8.60 -32.45
CA THR A 213 1.60 -9.04 -33.48
C THR A 213 1.46 -8.07 -34.66
N ARG A 214 1.88 -6.82 -34.51
CA ARG A 214 1.91 -5.84 -35.60
C ARG A 214 3.21 -5.93 -36.43
N TYR A 215 4.26 -6.46 -35.82
CA TYR A 215 5.56 -6.64 -36.45
C TYR A 215 5.59 -7.90 -37.34
N GLU A 216 4.89 -8.96 -36.93
CA GLU A 216 4.59 -10.15 -37.77
C GLU A 216 3.81 -9.79 -39.05
#